data_AF-A0A0A0IEM8-F1
#
_entry.id   AF-A0A0A0IEM8-F1
#
_cell.length_a   1.000
_cell.length_b   1.000
_cell.length_c   1.000
_cell.angle_alpha   90.00
_cell.angle_beta   90.00
_cell.angle_gamma   90.00
#
_symmetry.space_group_name_H-M   'P 1'
#
loop_
_entity.id
_entity.type
_entity.pdbx_description
1 polymer ?
#
loop_
_entity_poly.entity_id
_entity_poly.type
_entity_poly.pdbx_seq_one_letter_code
_entity_poly.pdbx_strand_id
1 'polypeptide(L)'
;MENTKISDTPEIPKEIKKWSWGAFSLNIIWGLGNRCYLPLLCFIPIFNFIWMFVCGFKGLSWAWKKGNYKNVDEFMLVQKTWNRAGFIYFIISLIIIIIYLLIAVFLLGTFANEVSSLYY
;
A
#
# COMPACT_ATOMS: atom_id res chain seq x y z
N MET A 1 -27.76 16.06 -17.32
CA MET A 1 -28.06 16.84 -16.10
C MET A 1 -26.73 17.24 -15.50
N GLU A 2 -26.55 18.54 -15.34
CA GLU A 2 -25.31 19.24 -15.03
C GLU A 2 -25.01 19.11 -13.54
N ASN A 3 -23.93 18.39 -13.17
CA ASN A 3 -23.48 18.30 -11.78
C ASN A 3 -22.55 19.49 -11.49
N THR A 4 -23.15 20.65 -11.24
CA THR A 4 -22.46 21.80 -10.66
C THR A 4 -22.06 21.47 -9.22
N LYS A 5 -20.77 21.66 -8.93
CA LYS A 5 -20.16 21.49 -7.61
C LYS A 5 -20.74 22.52 -6.63
N ILE A 6 -21.74 22.14 -5.82
CA ILE A 6 -22.15 22.95 -4.66
C ILE A 6 -22.24 22.04 -3.42
N SER A 7 -21.11 21.95 -2.71
CA SER A 7 -21.02 21.90 -1.25
C SER A 7 -19.53 21.99 -0.86
N ASP A 8 -19.21 22.84 0.11
CA ASP A 8 -17.83 23.26 0.48
C ASP A 8 -16.97 22.18 1.17
N THR A 9 -17.35 20.92 1.00
CA THR A 9 -16.41 19.80 1.00
C THR A 9 -16.76 19.00 -0.23
N PRO A 10 -15.84 18.74 -1.19
CA PRO A 10 -16.15 17.85 -2.30
C PRO A 10 -16.51 16.51 -1.67
N GLU A 11 -17.82 16.22 -1.63
CA GLU A 11 -18.34 15.01 -1.03
C GLU A 11 -17.67 13.87 -1.78
N ILE A 12 -16.87 13.09 -1.06
CA ILE A 12 -16.10 12.02 -1.68
C ILE A 12 -17.11 10.97 -2.13
N PRO A 13 -17.25 10.72 -3.45
CA PRO A 13 -18.18 9.74 -3.97
C PRO A 13 -17.98 8.38 -3.29
N LYS A 14 -19.08 7.68 -3.01
CA LYS A 14 -19.03 6.41 -2.25
C LYS A 14 -18.15 5.37 -2.95
N GLU A 15 -18.05 5.44 -4.27
CA GLU A 15 -17.23 4.61 -5.14
C GLU A 15 -15.73 4.72 -4.82
N ILE A 16 -15.29 5.87 -4.28
CA ILE A 16 -13.90 6.18 -3.95
C ILE A 16 -13.53 5.67 -2.55
N LYS A 17 -14.50 5.43 -1.67
CA LYS A 17 -14.28 4.91 -0.31
C LYS A 17 -14.04 3.39 -0.32
N LYS A 18 -13.03 2.96 -1.07
CA LYS A 18 -12.63 1.56 -1.26
C LYS A 18 -11.18 1.36 -0.86
N TRP A 19 -10.82 0.12 -0.58
CA TRP A 19 -9.44 -0.29 -0.37
C TRP A 19 -8.59 -0.03 -1.61
N SER A 20 -7.38 0.52 -1.40
CA SER A 20 -6.35 0.65 -2.41
C SER A 20 -5.16 -0.23 -2.12
N TRP A 21 -5.00 -1.28 -2.92
CA TRP A 21 -3.79 -2.09 -2.93
C TRP A 21 -2.56 -1.26 -3.33
N GLY A 22 -2.72 -0.30 -4.25
CA GLY A 22 -1.64 0.61 -4.65
C GLY A 22 -1.16 1.47 -3.49
N ALA A 23 -2.07 2.17 -2.81
CA ALA A 23 -1.71 3.02 -1.69
C ALA A 23 -1.18 2.24 -0.47
N PHE A 24 -1.66 1.00 -0.27
CA PHE A 24 -1.21 0.13 0.81
C PHE A 24 0.23 -0.37 0.59
N SER A 25 0.47 -1.10 -0.50
CA SER A 25 1.73 -1.83 -0.69
C SER A 25 2.80 -1.01 -1.41
N LEU A 26 2.40 -0.09 -2.29
CA LEU A 26 3.29 0.83 -3.02
C LEU A 26 3.21 2.26 -2.47
N ASN A 27 2.87 2.43 -1.19
CA ASN A 27 2.61 3.70 -0.50
C ASN A 27 3.44 4.90 -1.00
N ILE A 28 4.77 4.86 -0.93
CA ILE A 28 5.64 5.97 -1.38
C ILE A 28 5.45 6.28 -2.87
N ILE A 29 5.62 5.28 -3.74
CA ILE A 29 5.60 5.45 -5.21
C ILE A 29 4.19 5.85 -5.67
N TRP A 30 3.17 5.21 -5.11
CA TRP A 30 1.77 5.52 -5.33
C TRP A 30 1.45 6.96 -4.89
N GLY A 31 1.94 7.38 -3.73
CA GLY A 31 1.75 8.74 -3.21
C GLY A 31 2.32 9.80 -4.15
N LEU A 32 3.58 9.62 -4.60
CA LEU A 32 4.21 10.51 -5.57
C LEU A 32 3.42 10.57 -6.89
N GLY A 33 3.03 9.42 -7.45
CA GLY A 33 2.27 9.34 -8.69
C GLY A 33 0.88 9.98 -8.62
N ASN A 34 0.28 10.04 -7.42
CA ASN A 34 -1.04 10.61 -7.19
C ASN A 34 -0.99 12.02 -6.55
N ARG A 35 0.20 12.64 -6.45
CA ARG A 35 0.40 13.95 -5.81
C ARG A 35 -0.17 14.00 -4.38
N CYS A 36 -0.08 12.87 -3.69
CA CYS A 36 -0.51 12.67 -2.31
C CYS A 36 0.71 12.32 -1.46
N TYR A 37 1.12 13.22 -0.57
CA TYR A 37 2.38 13.08 0.16
C TYR A 37 2.24 12.50 1.57
N LEU A 38 1.00 12.29 2.07
CA LEU A 38 0.79 11.59 3.35
C LEU A 38 1.37 10.16 3.38
N PRO A 39 1.35 9.38 2.29
CA PRO A 39 2.04 8.10 2.23
C PRO A 39 3.55 8.17 2.49
N LEU A 40 4.21 9.33 2.34
CA LEU A 40 5.65 9.47 2.64
C LEU A 40 5.97 9.20 4.11
N LEU A 41 5.01 9.30 5.02
CA LEU A 41 5.21 8.92 6.42
C LEU A 41 5.50 7.42 6.62
N CYS A 42 5.31 6.58 5.59
CA CYS A 42 5.79 5.20 5.59
C CYS A 42 7.33 5.07 5.64
N PHE A 43 8.10 6.17 5.52
CA PHE A 43 9.53 6.17 5.81
C PHE A 43 9.86 6.07 7.31
N ILE A 44 8.90 6.34 8.20
CA ILE A 44 9.11 6.24 9.65
C ILE A 44 9.04 4.75 10.06
N PRO A 45 10.14 4.15 10.54
CA PRO A 45 10.14 2.74 10.94
C PRO A 45 9.13 2.47 12.05
N ILE A 46 8.58 1.24 12.09
CA ILE A 46 7.57 0.77 13.05
C ILE A 46 6.20 1.44 12.85
N PHE A 47 6.15 2.77 12.76
CA PHE A 47 4.93 3.52 12.48
C PHE A 47 4.33 3.15 11.10
N ASN A 48 5.19 2.89 10.12
CA ASN A 48 4.80 2.49 8.77
C ASN A 48 3.89 1.27 8.73
N PHE A 49 4.01 0.32 9.67
CA PHE A 49 3.15 -0.86 9.74
C PHE A 49 1.68 -0.51 9.93
N ILE A 50 1.37 0.51 10.74
CA ILE A 50 0.00 0.99 10.92
C ILE A 50 -0.37 1.91 9.75
N TRP A 51 0.56 2.80 9.39
CA TRP A 51 0.31 3.84 8.39
C TRP A 51 0.00 3.29 7.00
N MET A 52 0.59 2.15 6.60
CA MET A 52 0.28 1.51 5.32
C MET A 52 -1.20 1.10 5.21
N PHE A 53 -1.84 0.63 6.29
CA PHE A 53 -3.27 0.34 6.29
C PHE A 53 -4.10 1.63 6.18
N VAL A 54 -3.71 2.69 6.89
CA VAL A 54 -4.35 4.00 6.76
C VAL A 54 -4.28 4.49 5.31
N CYS A 55 -3.13 4.30 4.64
CA CYS A 55 -2.97 4.58 3.22
C CYS A 55 -3.90 3.72 2.37
N GLY A 56 -4.03 2.43 2.66
CA GLY A 56 -4.95 1.55 1.94
C GLY A 56 -6.43 1.97 2.06
N PHE A 57 -6.87 2.43 3.23
CA PHE A 57 -8.26 2.87 3.43
C PHE A 57 -8.54 4.30 2.95
N LYS A 58 -7.60 5.23 3.15
CA LYS A 58 -7.82 6.67 2.92
C LYS A 58 -7.12 7.21 1.68
N GLY A 59 -6.19 6.46 1.10
CA GLY A 59 -5.37 6.87 -0.04
C GLY A 59 -6.21 7.42 -1.18
N LEU A 60 -7.20 6.66 -1.66
CA LEU A 60 -8.06 7.08 -2.77
C LEU A 60 -8.76 8.41 -2.50
N SER A 61 -9.23 8.61 -1.27
CA SER A 61 -9.87 9.87 -0.84
C SER A 61 -8.90 11.06 -0.87
N TRP A 62 -7.62 10.84 -0.51
CA TRP A 62 -6.60 11.87 -0.57
C TRP A 62 -6.20 12.20 -2.02
N ALA A 63 -6.03 11.19 -2.87
CA ALA A 63 -5.72 11.37 -4.28
C ALA A 63 -6.86 12.08 -5.03
N TRP A 64 -8.11 11.71 -4.77
CA TRP A 64 -9.28 12.36 -5.35
C TRP A 64 -9.33 13.86 -5.06
N LYS A 65 -9.05 14.26 -3.80
CA LYS A 65 -9.04 15.67 -3.40
C LYS A 65 -7.92 16.49 -4.03
N LYS A 66 -6.87 15.85 -4.54
CA LYS A 66 -5.66 16.52 -5.09
C LYS A 66 -5.57 16.46 -6.62
N GLY A 67 -6.26 15.51 -7.25
CA GLY A 67 -6.21 15.33 -8.70
C GLY A 67 -7.22 16.17 -9.45
N ASN A 68 -6.88 16.47 -10.71
CA ASN A 68 -7.77 17.12 -11.67
C ASN A 68 -8.35 16.05 -12.61
N TYR A 69 -9.35 15.32 -12.12
CA TYR A 69 -10.09 14.33 -12.91
C TYR A 69 -11.42 14.92 -13.37
N LYS A 70 -11.86 14.58 -14.59
CA LYS A 70 -13.14 15.06 -15.15
C LYS A 70 -14.34 14.42 -14.45
N ASN A 71 -14.20 13.15 -14.05
CA ASN A 71 -15.24 12.39 -13.37
C ASN A 71 -14.63 11.23 -12.56
N VAL A 72 -15.50 10.51 -11.82
CA VAL A 72 -15.12 9.38 -10.98
C VAL A 72 -14.56 8.22 -11.80
N ASP A 73 -15.09 7.97 -13.00
CA ASP A 73 -14.68 6.83 -13.83
C ASP A 73 -13.24 6.98 -14.34
N GLU A 74 -12.86 8.18 -14.75
CA GLU A 74 -11.49 8.51 -15.14
C GLU A 74 -10.51 8.29 -13.98
N PHE A 75 -10.87 8.74 -12.78
CA PHE A 75 -10.07 8.49 -11.58
C PHE A 75 -9.94 6.99 -11.30
N MET A 76 -11.06 6.26 -11.32
CA MET A 76 -11.07 4.83 -11.02
C MET A 76 -10.32 4.00 -12.06
N LEU A 77 -10.25 4.43 -13.32
CA LEU A 77 -9.39 3.82 -14.34
C LEU A 77 -7.90 3.92 -13.96
N VAL A 78 -7.44 5.08 -13.52
CA VAL A 78 -6.05 5.27 -13.04
C VAL A 78 -5.81 4.40 -11.80
N GLN A 79 -6.75 4.40 -10.85
CA GLN A 79 -6.62 3.61 -9.61
C GLN A 79 -6.69 2.10 -9.85
N LYS A 80 -7.38 1.63 -10.90
CA LYS A 80 -7.40 0.21 -11.29
C LYS A 80 -6.01 -0.29 -11.65
N THR A 81 -5.23 0.51 -12.38
CA THR A 81 -3.83 0.17 -12.72
C THR A 81 -2.96 0.10 -11.47
N TRP A 82 -3.07 1.09 -10.59
CA TRP A 82 -2.36 1.10 -9.31
C TRP A 82 -2.75 -0.06 -8.40
N ASN A 83 -4.04 -0.39 -8.33
CA ASN A 83 -4.53 -1.49 -7.50
C ASN A 83 -4.02 -2.84 -8.00
N ARG A 84 -3.97 -3.06 -9.32
CA ARG A 84 -3.38 -4.27 -9.89
C ARG A 84 -1.89 -4.37 -9.58
N ALA A 85 -1.14 -3.29 -9.80
CA ALA A 85 0.30 -3.26 -9.51
C ALA A 85 0.58 -3.50 -8.03
N GLY A 86 -0.15 -2.81 -7.14
CA GLY A 86 0.01 -2.96 -5.70
C GLY A 86 -0.37 -4.35 -5.19
N PHE A 87 -1.40 -4.98 -5.75
CA PHE A 87 -1.79 -6.33 -5.35
C PHE A 87 -0.76 -7.37 -5.77
N ILE A 88 -0.26 -7.31 -7.02
CA ILE A 88 0.81 -8.19 -7.49
C ILE A 88 2.06 -8.01 -6.63
N TYR A 89 2.45 -6.76 -6.37
CA TYR A 89 3.60 -6.47 -5.51
C TYR A 89 3.43 -7.05 -4.11
N PHE A 90 2.24 -6.91 -3.50
CA PHE A 90 1.96 -7.48 -2.18
C PHE A 90 2.14 -9.00 -2.13
N ILE A 91 1.60 -9.72 -3.12
CA ILE A 91 1.74 -11.19 -3.19
C ILE A 91 3.22 -11.59 -3.35
N ILE A 92 3.97 -10.91 -4.22
CA ILE A 92 5.41 -11.15 -4.38
C ILE A 92 6.17 -10.89 -3.08
N SER A 93 5.88 -9.79 -2.38
CA SER A 93 6.50 -9.47 -1.09
C SER A 93 6.21 -10.54 -0.04
N LEU A 94 4.98 -11.07 0.03
CA LEU A 94 4.65 -12.16 0.96
C LEU A 94 5.44 -13.44 0.65
N ILE A 95 5.55 -13.82 -0.61
CA ILE A 95 6.33 -15.01 -1.03
C ILE A 95 7.80 -14.84 -0.63
N ILE A 96 8.38 -13.67 -0.89
CA ILE A 96 9.77 -13.35 -0.53
C ILE A 96 9.97 -13.44 0.99
N ILE A 97 9.06 -12.87 1.79
CA ILE A 97 9.12 -12.94 3.26
C ILE A 97 9.10 -14.40 3.73
N ILE A 98 8.21 -15.22 3.19
CA ILE A 98 8.12 -16.65 3.54
C ILE A 98 9.43 -17.37 3.21
N ILE A 99 10.00 -17.13 2.02
CA ILE A 99 11.29 -17.72 1.63
C ILE A 99 12.41 -17.30 2.61
N TYR A 100 12.50 -16.02 2.96
CA TYR A 100 13.49 -15.56 3.94
C TYR A 100 13.31 -16.20 5.32
N LEU A 101 12.07 -16.35 5.79
CA LEU A 101 11.80 -17.01 7.06
C LEU A 101 12.21 -18.49 7.03
N LEU A 102 11.94 -19.20 5.94
CA LEU A 102 12.36 -20.60 5.78
C LEU A 102 13.88 -20.74 5.78
N ILE A 103 14.58 -19.86 5.05
CA ILE A 103 16.06 -19.82 5.02
C ILE A 103 16.61 -19.52 6.42
N ALA A 104 16.05 -18.52 7.12
CA ALA A 104 16.48 -18.17 8.46
C ALA A 104 16.32 -19.34 9.45
N VAL A 105 15.17 -20.03 9.43
CA VAL A 105 14.92 -21.22 10.27
C VAL A 105 15.90 -22.33 9.94
N PHE A 106 16.16 -22.58 8.65
CA PHE A 106 17.12 -23.59 8.22
C PHE A 106 18.54 -23.29 8.72
N LEU A 107 19.03 -22.05 8.53
CA LEU A 107 20.35 -21.62 8.98
C LEU A 107 20.49 -21.65 10.51
N LEU A 108 19.45 -21.25 11.23
CA LEU A 108 19.41 -21.35 12.70
C LEU A 108 19.48 -22.81 13.14
N GLY A 109 18.80 -23.72 12.44
CA GLY A 109 18.86 -25.15 12.70
C GLY A 109 20.25 -25.74 12.47
N THR A 110 20.91 -25.41 11.35
CA THR A 110 22.28 -25.88 11.07
C THR A 110 23.28 -25.37 12.10
N PHE A 111 23.17 -24.09 12.47
CA PHE A 111 24.01 -23.49 13.49
C PHE A 111 23.80 -24.13 14.87
N ALA A 112 22.54 -24.37 15.26
CA ALA A 112 22.22 -25.03 16.53
C ALA A 112 22.79 -26.45 16.60
N ASN A 113 22.75 -27.20 15.48
CA ASN A 113 23.35 -28.53 15.40
C ASN A 113 24.87 -28.50 15.55
N GLU A 114 25.55 -27.58 14.87
CA GLU A 114 27.00 -27.41 14.98
C GLU A 114 27.41 -27.07 16.42
N VAL A 115 26.73 -26.11 17.05
CA VAL A 115 26.96 -25.75 18.46
C VAL A 115 26.76 -26.96 19.36
N SER A 116 25.69 -27.76 19.16
CA SER A 116 25.44 -28.97 19.95
C SER A 116 26.58 -29.99 19.82
N SER A 117 27.15 -30.17 18.63
CA SER A 117 28.26 -31.12 18.41
C SER A 117 29.59 -30.71 19.07
N LEU A 118 29.71 -29.48 19.58
CA LEU A 118 30.89 -29.06 20.33
C LEU A 118 30.80 -29.40 21.83
N TYR A 119 29.59 -29.70 22.33
CA TYR A 119 29.34 -29.98 23.75
C TYR A 119 29.08 -31.47 24.05
N TYR A 120 28.93 -32.31 23.02
CA TYR A 120 28.74 -33.77 23.11
C TYR A 120 29.71 -34.49 22.19
#